data_AF-A0A970K9P1-F1
#
_entry.id   AF-A0A970K9P1-F1
#
_cell.length_a   1.000
_cell.length_b   1.000
_cell.length_c   1.000
_cell.angle_alpha   90.00
_cell.angle_beta   90.00
_cell.angle_gamma   90.00
#
_symmetry.space_group_name_H-M   'P 1'
#
loop_
_entity.id
_entity.type
_entity.pdbx_description
1 polymer ?
#
loop_
_entity_poly.entity_id
_entity_poly.type
_entity_poly.pdbx_seq_one_letter_code
_entity_poly.pdbx_strand_id
1 'polypeptide(L)'
;MQGIRTRYIRIPDLLMLHDEASLTKQGIPKLLKKFSNYKLLILDEWLLNDLSDEEQYFLLELIERRHNCSSTIFCTQYKKEDWHARLGGGVHADAIMDRIV
;
A
#
# COMPACT_ATOMS: atom_id res chain seq x y z
N MET A 1 -16.86 -18.92 -15.85
CA MET A 1 -16.60 -17.49 -15.57
C MET A 1 -15.14 -17.33 -15.21
N GLN A 2 -14.38 -16.46 -15.89
CA GLN A 2 -13.04 -16.10 -15.44
C GLN A 2 -13.15 -15.05 -14.33
N GLY A 3 -12.81 -15.43 -13.11
CA GLY A 3 -12.77 -14.50 -11.97
C GLY A 3 -11.48 -13.67 -11.97
N ILE A 4 -11.56 -12.41 -11.55
CA ILE A 4 -10.37 -11.58 -11.29
C ILE A 4 -9.90 -11.89 -9.87
N ARG A 5 -8.66 -12.36 -9.73
CA ARG A 5 -8.05 -12.60 -8.41
C ARG A 5 -7.95 -11.27 -7.66
N THR A 6 -8.84 -11.09 -6.69
CA THR A 6 -9.06 -9.83 -5.97
C THR A 6 -8.74 -10.00 -4.50
N ARG A 7 -8.18 -8.97 -3.87
CA ARG A 7 -7.99 -8.90 -2.43
C ARG A 7 -8.47 -7.56 -1.90
N TYR A 8 -9.27 -7.62 -0.84
CA TYR A 8 -9.57 -6.50 0.04
C TYR A 8 -8.74 -6.64 1.32
N ILE A 9 -8.23 -5.51 1.83
CA ILE A 9 -7.61 -5.41 3.14
C ILE A 9 -7.68 -3.96 3.63
N ARG A 10 -7.84 -3.75 4.94
CA ARG A 10 -7.69 -2.43 5.56
C ARG A 10 -6.22 -2.15 5.80
N ILE A 11 -5.78 -0.90 5.69
CA ILE A 11 -4.38 -0.54 5.93
C ILE A 11 -3.88 -1.00 7.31
N PRO A 12 -4.61 -0.81 8.43
CA PRO A 12 -4.15 -1.32 9.73
C PRO A 12 -3.90 -2.83 9.75
N ASP A 13 -4.75 -3.63 9.08
CA ASP A 13 -4.56 -5.09 9.00
C ASP A 13 -3.34 -5.45 8.13
N LEU A 14 -3.08 -4.67 7.08
CA LEU A 14 -1.89 -4.85 6.23
C LEU A 14 -0.60 -4.49 6.99
N LEU A 15 -0.63 -3.44 7.80
CA LEU A 15 0.51 -3.01 8.61
C LEU A 15 0.78 -3.99 9.78
N MET A 16 -0.25 -4.57 10.37
CA MET A 16 -0.07 -5.68 11.32
C MET A 16 0.64 -6.89 10.68
N LEU A 17 0.28 -7.23 9.42
CA LEU A 17 0.99 -8.27 8.67
C LEU A 17 2.43 -7.86 8.32
N HIS A 18 2.69 -6.57 8.10
CA HIS A 18 4.03 -6.03 7.92
C HIS A 18 4.87 -6.23 9.18
N ASP A 19 4.33 -5.93 10.36
CA ASP A 19 5.03 -6.09 11.64
C ASP A 19 5.34 -7.56 11.93
N GLU A 20 4.40 -8.47 11.70
CA GLU A 20 4.67 -9.91 11.81
C GLU A 20 5.74 -10.37 10.83
N ALA A 21 5.72 -9.82 9.61
CA ALA A 21 6.66 -10.17 8.56
C ALA A 21 8.07 -9.62 8.82
N SER A 22 8.22 -8.49 9.50
CA SER A 22 9.52 -7.89 9.85
C SER A 22 10.34 -8.76 10.80
N LEU A 23 9.67 -9.61 11.61
CA LEU A 23 10.30 -10.56 12.53
C LEU A 23 11.08 -11.69 11.84
N THR A 24 10.97 -11.83 10.52
CA THR A 24 11.64 -12.91 9.77
C THR A 24 12.44 -12.35 8.60
N LYS A 25 13.61 -12.94 8.33
CA LYS A 25 14.56 -12.51 7.28
C LYS A 25 13.95 -12.37 5.88
N GLN A 26 12.81 -13.01 5.59
CA GLN A 26 12.16 -13.01 4.28
C GLN A 26 10.67 -12.64 4.35
N GLY A 27 10.16 -12.17 5.50
CA GLY A 27 8.74 -11.89 5.63
C GLY A 27 8.30 -10.72 4.75
N ILE A 28 8.96 -9.56 4.85
CA ILE A 28 8.61 -8.37 4.05
C ILE A 28 8.66 -8.65 2.54
N PRO A 29 9.73 -9.25 1.97
CA PRO A 29 9.75 -9.62 0.55
C PRO A 29 8.61 -10.57 0.13
N LYS A 30 8.26 -11.54 0.99
CA LYS A 30 7.14 -12.46 0.74
C LYS A 30 5.80 -11.74 0.80
N LEU A 31 5.63 -10.82 1.73
CA LEU A 31 4.42 -10.02 1.88
C LEU A 31 4.20 -9.13 0.66
N LEU A 32 5.23 -8.39 0.25
CA LEU A 32 5.21 -7.57 -0.97
C LEU A 32 4.86 -8.43 -2.20
N LYS A 33 5.51 -9.59 -2.37
CA LYS A 33 5.21 -10.52 -3.47
C LYS A 33 3.77 -11.02 -3.42
N LYS A 34 3.23 -11.29 -2.23
CA LYS A 34 1.84 -11.74 -2.08
C LYS A 34 0.86 -10.67 -2.53
N PHE A 35 1.03 -9.43 -2.05
CA PHE A 35 0.10 -8.33 -2.31
C PHE A 35 0.27 -7.69 -3.70
N SER A 36 1.47 -7.72 -4.29
CA SER A 36 1.68 -7.26 -5.66
C SER A 36 1.02 -8.18 -6.71
N ASN A 37 0.84 -9.47 -6.41
CA ASN A 37 0.32 -10.47 -7.35
C ASN A 37 -1.21 -10.53 -7.47
N TYR A 38 -1.95 -9.70 -6.73
CA TYR A 38 -3.41 -9.58 -6.94
C TYR A 38 -3.69 -8.71 -8.17
N LYS A 39 -4.56 -9.20 -9.07
CA LYS A 39 -4.98 -8.43 -10.26
C LYS A 39 -5.75 -7.17 -9.86
N LEU A 40 -6.54 -7.26 -8.79
CA LEU A 40 -7.19 -6.15 -8.13
C LEU A 40 -6.88 -6.18 -6.63
N LEU A 41 -6.30 -5.10 -6.12
CA LEU A 41 -6.08 -4.88 -4.68
C LEU A 41 -6.92 -3.69 -4.23
N ILE A 42 -7.71 -3.87 -3.18
CA ILE A 42 -8.51 -2.83 -2.56
C ILE A 42 -7.90 -2.57 -1.18
N LEU A 43 -7.39 -1.35 -1.00
CA LEU A 43 -6.80 -0.84 0.23
C LEU A 43 -7.81 0.09 0.87
N ASP A 44 -8.48 -0.39 1.90
CA ASP A 44 -9.41 0.41 2.69
C ASP A 44 -8.71 1.14 3.84
N GLU A 45 -9.32 2.21 4.33
CA GLU A 45 -8.76 3.07 5.38
C GLU A 45 -7.42 3.71 4.99
N TRP A 46 -7.25 4.06 3.71
CA TRP A 46 -6.05 4.71 3.18
C TRP A 46 -5.77 6.04 3.88
N LEU A 47 -4.59 6.10 4.53
CA LEU A 47 -4.09 7.25 5.30
C LEU A 47 -4.98 7.66 6.47
N LEU A 48 -5.82 6.75 6.99
CA LEU A 48 -6.66 7.01 8.15
C LEU A 48 -5.84 7.37 9.39
N ASN A 49 -4.75 6.61 9.62
CA ASN A 49 -3.78 6.80 10.68
C ASN A 49 -2.43 7.25 10.11
N ASP A 50 -1.60 7.86 10.95
CA ASP A 50 -0.23 8.22 10.58
C ASP A 50 0.61 6.96 10.33
N LEU A 51 1.59 7.09 9.45
CA LEU A 51 2.52 6.02 9.08
C LEU A 51 3.90 6.33 9.66
N SER A 52 4.58 5.30 10.14
CA SER A 52 6.02 5.34 10.39
C SER A 52 6.81 5.31 9.07
N ASP A 53 8.09 5.68 9.13
CA ASP A 53 8.99 5.67 7.97
C ASP A 53 9.09 4.28 7.32
N GLU A 54 9.09 3.22 8.13
CA GLU A 54 9.16 1.83 7.64
C GLU A 54 7.87 1.43 6.90
N GLU A 55 6.71 1.81 7.45
CA GLU A 55 5.41 1.54 6.84
C GLU A 55 5.22 2.34 5.55
N GLN A 56 5.67 3.61 5.52
CA GLN A 56 5.67 4.43 4.32
C GLN A 56 6.54 3.80 3.23
N TYR A 57 7.75 3.34 3.58
CA TYR A 57 8.64 2.67 2.64
C TYR A 57 8.04 1.36 2.09
N PHE A 58 7.41 0.57 2.96
CA PHE A 58 6.69 -0.64 2.56
C PHE A 58 5.55 -0.34 1.58
N LEU A 59 4.74 0.69 1.85
CA LEU A 59 3.64 1.08 0.98
C LEU A 59 4.14 1.63 -0.36
N LEU A 60 5.22 2.43 -0.37
CA LEU A 60 5.86 2.89 -1.60
C LEU A 60 6.30 1.70 -2.47
N GLU A 61 7.01 0.73 -1.89
CA GLU A 61 7.48 -0.46 -2.62
C GLU A 61 6.31 -1.31 -3.14
N LEU A 62 5.23 -1.44 -2.36
CA LEU A 62 4.02 -2.14 -2.81
C LEU A 62 3.35 -1.42 -3.99
N ILE A 63 3.23 -0.09 -3.92
CA ILE A 63 2.60 0.73 -4.95
C ILE A 63 3.46 0.74 -6.22
N GLU A 64 4.78 0.88 -6.10
CA GLU A 64 5.75 0.76 -7.20
C GLU A 64 5.57 -0.56 -7.97
N ARG A 65 5.57 -1.70 -7.27
CA ARG A 65 5.42 -3.02 -7.91
C ARG A 65 4.09 -3.21 -8.64
N ARG A 66 3.08 -2.41 -8.28
CA ARG A 66 1.73 -2.50 -8.85
C ARG A 66 1.50 -1.46 -9.94
N HIS A 67 2.25 -0.35 -9.91
CA HIS A 67 2.19 0.73 -10.89
C HIS A 67 2.40 0.17 -12.31
N ASN A 68 1.53 0.57 -13.23
CA ASN A 68 1.47 0.08 -14.63
C ASN A 68 1.34 -1.45 -14.80
N CYS A 69 1.13 -2.23 -13.73
CA CYS A 69 1.04 -3.69 -13.77
C CYS A 69 -0.34 -4.23 -13.37
N SER A 70 -1.00 -3.62 -12.38
CA SER A 70 -2.27 -4.10 -11.83
C SER A 70 -3.09 -2.97 -11.17
N SER A 71 -4.41 -3.13 -11.11
CA SER A 71 -5.30 -2.08 -10.60
C SER A 71 -5.35 -2.08 -9.08
N THR A 72 -5.25 -0.90 -8.46
CA THR A 72 -5.38 -0.70 -7.01
C THR A 72 -6.50 0.31 -6.75
N ILE A 73 -7.40 -0.01 -5.83
CA ILE A 73 -8.43 0.91 -5.35
C ILE A 73 -8.04 1.35 -3.94
N PHE A 74 -8.05 2.65 -3.70
CA PHE A 74 -7.78 3.25 -2.40
C PHE A 74 -9.08 3.85 -1.87
N CYS A 75 -9.57 3.37 -0.73
CA CYS A 75 -10.72 3.96 -0.04
C CYS A 75 -10.20 4.83 1.10
N THR A 76 -10.59 6.10 1.14
CA THR A 76 -10.10 7.08 2.12
C THR A 76 -11.23 8.01 2.58
N GLN A 77 -11.03 8.63 3.74
CA GLN A 77 -11.88 9.72 4.24
C GLN A 77 -11.32 11.10 3.89
N TYR A 78 -10.11 11.17 3.31
CA TYR A 78 -9.40 12.43 3.07
C TYR A 78 -9.37 12.78 1.59
N LYS A 79 -9.34 14.08 1.31
CA LYS A 79 -9.19 14.58 -0.06
C LYS A 79 -7.77 14.32 -0.54
N LYS A 80 -7.59 14.15 -1.86
CA LYS A 80 -6.27 13.91 -2.48
C LYS A 80 -5.24 14.98 -2.12
N GLU A 81 -5.67 16.23 -1.95
CA GLU A 81 -4.81 17.36 -1.52
C GLU A 81 -4.17 17.16 -0.13
N ASP A 82 -4.81 16.40 0.75
CA ASP A 82 -4.31 16.13 2.10
C ASP A 82 -3.29 14.96 2.14
N TRP A 83 -3.21 14.18 1.06
CA TRP A 83 -2.45 12.91 1.07
C TRP A 83 -0.95 13.13 1.21
N HIS A 84 -0.39 14.16 0.56
CA HIS A 84 1.05 14.44 0.63
C HIS A 84 1.49 14.63 2.09
N ALA A 85 0.77 15.46 2.85
CA ALA A 85 1.06 15.71 4.25
C ALA A 85 0.87 14.46 5.12
N ARG A 86 -0.19 13.67 4.86
CA ARG A 86 -0.48 12.43 5.59
C ARG A 86 0.50 11.29 5.31
N LEU A 87 1.19 11.34 4.18
CA LEU A 87 2.31 10.47 3.87
C LEU A 87 3.63 10.96 4.51
N GLY A 88 3.62 11.93 5.42
CA GLY A 88 4.84 12.49 6.02
C GLY A 88 5.57 13.52 5.13
N GLY A 89 5.06 13.76 3.92
CA GLY A 89 5.62 14.69 2.95
C GLY A 89 6.96 14.26 2.33
N GLY A 90 7.57 15.18 1.59
CA GLY A 90 8.88 14.99 0.96
C GLY A 90 8.87 13.95 -0.17
N VAL A 91 10.06 13.53 -0.56
CA VAL A 91 10.29 12.78 -1.81
C VAL A 91 9.54 11.44 -1.85
N HIS A 92 9.36 10.76 -0.71
CA HIS A 92 8.62 9.50 -0.66
C HIS A 92 7.10 9.72 -0.84
N ALA A 93 6.55 10.79 -0.27
CA ALA A 93 5.15 11.15 -0.47
C ALA A 93 4.88 11.55 -1.93
N ASP A 94 5.76 12.36 -2.51
CA ASP A 94 5.72 12.71 -3.95
C ASP A 94 5.73 11.44 -4.81
N ALA A 95 6.68 10.54 -4.55
CA ALA A 95 6.80 9.28 -5.28
C ALA A 95 5.53 8.41 -5.19
N ILE A 96 4.93 8.28 -4.00
CA ILE A 96 3.68 7.54 -3.85
C ILE A 96 2.56 8.21 -4.65
N MET A 97 2.40 9.53 -4.55
CA MET A 97 1.33 10.26 -5.22
C MET A 97 1.44 10.20 -6.74
N ASP A 98 2.65 10.28 -7.30
CA ASP A 98 2.90 10.18 -8.74
C ASP A 98 2.46 8.84 -9.34
N ARG A 99 2.41 7.78 -8.53
CA ARG A 99 2.02 6.43 -8.95
C ARG A 99 0.53 6.16 -8.81
N ILE A 100 -0.22 7.07 -8.17
CA ILE A 100 -1.67 6.96 -7.99
C ILE A 100 -2.35 7.90 -8.99
N VAL A 101 -2.74 7.31 -10.13
CA VAL A 101 -3.44 7.97 -11.25
C VAL A 101 -4.94 7.82 -11.17
#